data_AF-A0A8J7LZY7-F1
#
_entry.id   AF-A0A8J7LZY7-F1
#
_cell.length_a   1.000
_cell.length_b   1.000
_cell.length_c   1.000
_cell.angle_alpha   90.00
_cell.angle_beta   90.00
_cell.angle_gamma   90.00
#
_symmetry.space_group_name_H-M   'P 1'
#
loop_
_entity.id
_entity.type
_entity.pdbx_description
1 polymer ?
#
loop_
_entity_poly.entity_id
_entity_poly.type
_entity_poly.pdbx_seq_one_letter_code
_entity_poly.pdbx_strand_id
1 'polypeptide(L)' 'MSDTPAHSRRLAAIVVSDVVGYSRLVGQDEAGTVAALRDLRRDLIEPLLKQHNGRFVKLMGDGALASSPPSSMR' A
#
# COMPACT_ATOMS: atom_id res chain seq x y z
N MET A 1 -25.03 -23.21 17.43
CA MET A 1 -23.60 -23.54 17.27
C MET A 1 -23.13 -22.88 15.99
N SER A 2 -21.99 -22.21 16.08
CA SER A 2 -21.60 -21.03 15.32
C SER A 2 -21.37 -21.26 13.83
N ASP A 3 -21.97 -20.40 13.01
CA ASP A 3 -21.64 -20.20 11.60
C ASP A 3 -20.18 -19.72 11.54
N THR A 4 -19.26 -20.61 11.15
CA THR A 4 -17.83 -20.27 11.02
C THR A 4 -17.68 -19.58 9.68
N PRO A 5 -17.17 -18.33 9.61
CA PRO A 5 -17.08 -17.62 8.34
C PRO A 5 -16.22 -18.44 7.37
N ALA A 6 -16.77 -18.78 6.21
CA ALA A 6 -16.05 -19.51 5.19
C ALA A 6 -14.85 -18.68 4.72
N HIS A 7 -13.64 -19.15 4.99
CA HIS A 7 -12.41 -18.45 4.62
C HIS A 7 -12.14 -18.63 3.12
N SER A 8 -12.36 -17.57 2.34
CA SER A 8 -12.06 -17.58 0.91
C SER A 8 -10.55 -17.49 0.67
N ARG A 9 -9.97 -18.51 0.04
CA ARG A 9 -8.57 -18.56 -0.37
C ARG A 9 -8.45 -18.08 -1.81
N ARG A 10 -7.56 -17.12 -2.07
CA ARG A 10 -7.30 -16.59 -3.40
C ARG A 10 -5.81 -16.31 -3.57
N LEU A 11 -5.27 -16.56 -4.76
CA LEU A 11 -3.94 -16.09 -5.13
C LEU A 11 -3.93 -14.56 -5.26
N ALA A 12 -2.90 -13.92 -4.73
CA ALA A 12 -2.71 -12.46 -4.77
C ALA A 12 -1.23 -12.14 -4.95
N ALA A 13 -0.94 -11.07 -5.68
CA ALA A 13 0.37 -10.43 -5.66
C ALA A 13 0.42 -9.47 -4.47
N ILE A 14 1.49 -9.53 -3.69
CA ILE A 14 1.71 -8.66 -2.52
C ILE A 14 2.87 -7.72 -2.81
N VAL A 15 2.66 -6.43 -2.56
CA VAL A 15 3.68 -5.40 -2.67
C VAL A 15 3.92 -4.81 -1.28
N VAL A 16 5.20 -4.75 -0.90
CA VAL A 16 5.68 -4.08 0.32
C VAL A 16 6.65 -2.99 -0.13
N SER A 17 6.42 -1.76 0.30
CA SER A 17 7.27 -0.61 -0.03
C SER A 17 7.54 0.24 1.21
N ASP A 18 8.69 0.91 1.23
CA ASP A 18 9.11 1.80 2.32
C ASP A 18 9.90 3.00 1.77
N VAL A 19 9.94 4.11 2.51
CA VAL A 19 10.66 5.33 2.08
C VAL A 19 12.09 5.32 2.61
N VAL A 20 13.04 5.27 1.68
CA VAL A 20 14.46 5.30 2.01
C VAL A 20 14.81 6.60 2.76
N GLY A 21 15.34 6.45 3.98
CA GLY A 21 15.80 7.58 4.79
C GLY A 21 14.68 8.42 5.39
N TYR A 22 13.46 7.88 5.50
CA TYR A 22 12.31 8.57 6.06
C TYR A 22 12.59 9.29 7.39
N SER A 23 13.25 8.62 8.34
CA SER A 23 13.56 9.24 9.64
C SER A 23 14.40 10.51 9.51
N ARG A 24 15.33 10.55 8.54
CA ARG A 24 16.14 11.74 8.26
C ARG A 24 15.29 12.84 7.63
N LEU A 25 14.40 12.50 6.70
CA LEU A 25 13.52 13.46 6.04
C LEU A 25 12.55 14.10 7.05
N VAL A 26 11.93 13.28 7.90
CA VAL A 26 11.07 13.74 9.00
C VAL A 26 11.84 14.59 10.01
N GLY A 27 13.08 14.20 10.34
CA GLY A 27 13.92 14.99 11.24
C GLY A 27 14.33 16.36 10.69
N GLN A 28 14.30 16.54 9.36
CA GLN A 28 14.60 17.82 8.70
C GLN A 28 13.34 18.67 8.52
N ASP A 29 12.26 18.06 8.04
CA ASP A 29 10.94 18.68 7.84
C ASP A 29 9.85 17.61 7.90
N GLU A 30 9.27 17.43 9.10
CA GLU A 30 8.20 16.48 9.33
C GLU A 30 6.94 16.81 8.51
N ALA A 31 6.48 18.07 8.55
CA ALA A 31 5.24 18.47 7.91
C ALA A 31 5.32 18.35 6.39
N GLY A 32 6.44 18.80 5.79
CA GLY A 32 6.68 18.68 4.36
C GLY A 32 6.82 17.23 3.91
N THR A 33 7.52 16.40 4.69
CA THR A 33 7.68 14.97 4.37
C THR A 33 6.34 14.23 4.40
N VAL A 34 5.52 14.47 5.42
CA VAL A 34 4.18 13.86 5.53
C VAL A 34 3.25 14.35 4.42
N ALA A 35 3.28 15.64 4.07
CA ALA A 35 2.51 16.18 2.96
C ALA A 35 2.90 15.54 1.63
N ALA A 36 4.20 15.44 1.35
CA ALA A 36 4.73 14.83 0.13
C ALA A 36 4.35 13.35 0.01
N LEU A 37 4.45 12.56 1.10
CA LEU A 37 3.99 11.16 1.10
C LEU A 37 2.49 11.05 0.83
N ARG A 38 1.69 11.93 1.44
CA ARG A 38 0.23 11.94 1.24
C ARG A 38 -0.12 12.24 -0.22
N ASP A 39 0.57 13.19 -0.83
CA ASP A 39 0.34 13.60 -2.22
C ASP A 39 0.80 12.49 -3.18
N LEU A 40 1.99 11.92 -2.99
CA LEU A 40 2.46 10.76 -3.76
C LEU A 40 1.46 9.60 -3.70
N ARG A 41 0.93 9.30 -2.51
CA ARG A 41 -0.05 8.24 -2.34
C ARG A 41 -1.32 8.51 -3.11
N ARG A 42 -1.91 9.70 -2.95
CA ARG A 42 -3.17 10.09 -3.59
C ARG A 42 -3.06 10.21 -5.10
N ASP A 43 -1.99 10.82 -5.58
CA ASP A 43 -1.88 11.26 -6.98
C ASP A 43 -1.24 10.21 -7.87
N LEU A 44 -0.45 9.28 -7.30
CA LEU A 44 0.25 8.24 -8.06
C LEU A 44 -0.12 6.82 -7.62
N ILE A 45 0.04 6.50 -6.33
CA ILE A 45 -0.06 5.10 -5.87
C ILE A 45 -1.51 4.61 -5.91
N GLU A 46 -2.47 5.39 -5.42
CA GLU A 46 -3.89 5.04 -5.43
C GLU A 46 -4.44 4.81 -6.85
N PRO A 47 -4.19 5.70 -7.84
CA PRO A 47 -4.55 5.46 -9.23
C PRO A 47 -3.94 4.19 -9.81
N LEU A 48 -2.64 3.96 -9.59
CA LEU A 48 -1.96 2.76 -10.10
C LEU A 48 -2.53 1.48 -9.48
N LEU A 49 -2.76 1.47 -8.16
CA LEU A 49 -3.40 0.34 -7.49
C LEU A 49 -4.79 0.08 -8.06
N LYS A 50 -5.62 1.11 -8.26
CA LYS A 50 -6.94 0.96 -8.88
C LYS A 50 -6.86 0.39 -10.29
N GLN A 51 -5.92 0.88 -11.11
CA GLN A 51 -5.70 0.39 -12.47
C GLN A 51 -5.37 -1.12 -12.50
N HIS A 52 -4.64 -1.61 -11.50
CA HIS A 52 -4.28 -3.03 -11.38
C HIS A 52 -5.27 -3.85 -10.53
N ASN A 53 -6.47 -3.34 -10.28
CA ASN A 53 -7.47 -3.95 -9.40
C ASN A 53 -6.93 -4.28 -7.99
N GLY A 54 -5.90 -3.56 -7.57
CA GLY A 54 -5.26 -3.67 -6.27
C GLY A 54 -5.90 -2.79 -5.21
N ARG A 55 -5.48 -3.01 -3.97
CA ARG A 55 -5.93 -2.26 -2.79
C ARG A 55 -4.83 -2.22 -1.74
N PHE A 56 -4.82 -1.16 -0.95
CA PHE A 56 -4.06 -1.14 0.29
C PHE A 56 -4.62 -2.17 1.27
N VAL A 57 -3.72 -2.92 1.88
CA VAL A 57 -4.02 -3.84 2.98
C VAL A 57 -3.72 -3.12 4.30
N LYS A 58 -2.58 -2.42 4.37
CA LYS A 58 -2.18 -1.66 5.55
C LYS A 58 -1.21 -0.54 5.17
N LEU A 59 -1.30 0.56 5.91
CA LEU A 59 -0.35 1.67 5.89
C LEU A 59 0.34 1.72 7.25
N MET A 60 1.66 1.89 7.25
CA MET A 60 2.50 1.92 8.46
C MET A 60 3.53 3.04 8.35
N GLY A 61 3.13 4.28 8.62
CA GLY A 61 4.02 5.43 8.48
C GLY A 61 4.42 5.65 7.02
N ASP A 62 5.71 5.48 6.74
CA ASP A 62 6.35 5.43 5.42
C ASP A 62 6.15 4.11 4.68
N GLY A 63 5.90 3.03 5.42
CA GLY A 63 5.64 1.72 4.88
C GLY A 63 4.23 1.57 4.30
N ALA A 64 4.11 0.86 3.17
CA ALA A 64 2.83 0.47 2.60
C ALA A 64 2.80 -1.02 2.24
N LEU A 65 1.68 -1.65 2.54
CA LEU A 65 1.34 -3.01 2.13
C LEU A 65 0.12 -2.96 1.20
N ALA A 66 0.28 -3.44 -0.02
CA ALA A 66 -0.79 -3.51 -1.00
C ALA A 66 -0.91 -4.91 -1.59
N SER A 67 -2.11 -5.22 -2.09
CA SER A 67 -2.40 -6.48 -2.77
C SER A 67 -3.12 -6.22 -4.08
N SER A 68 -2.85 -7.04 -5.09
CA SER A 68 -3.62 -7.08 -6.33
C SER A 68 -3.89 -8.53 -6.75
N PRO A 69 -4.82 -8.77 -7.68
CA PRO A 69 -4.86 -10.02 -8.40
C PRO A 69 -3.48 -10.28 -9.03
N PRO A 70 -3.02 -11.55 -9.10
CA PRO A 70 -1.85 -11.87 -9.88
C PRO A 70 -2.12 -11.47 -11.33
N SER A 71 -1.21 -10.69 -11.91
CA SER A 71 -1.24 -10.42 -13.34
C SER A 71 -1.17 -11.76 -14.06
N SER A 72 -2.09 -12.04 -14.97
CA SER A 72 -1.96 -13.20 -15.85
C SER A 72 -0.67 -12.97 -16.64
N MET A 73 0.38 -13.70 -16.31
CA MET A 73 1.65 -13.70 -17.02
C MET A 73 1.32 -14.28 -18.41
N ARG A 74 1.05 -13.41 -19.38
CA ARG A 74 1.00 -13.79 -20.80
C ARG A 74 2.41 -13.96 -21.32
#